data_AF-X1PVC0-F1
#
_entry.id   AF-X1PVC0-F1
#
_cell.length_a   1.000
_cell.length_b   1.000
_cell.length_c   1.000
_cell.angle_alpha   90.00
_cell.angle_beta   90.00
_cell.angle_gamma   90.00
#
_symmetry.space_group_name_H-M   'P 1'
#
loop_
_entity.id
_entity.type
_entity.pdbx_description
1 polymer ?
#
loop_
_entity_poly.entity_id
_entity_poly.type
_entity_poly.pdbx_seq_one_letter_code
_entity_poly.pdbx_strand_id
1 'polypeptide(L)'
;MSSVQNCDQVPCIKDFPKEKWPRKPTEELGIDKSKLQLAIDWLKGNAGEKRYRLVVIRHGYLAVEWNQGVGPNERFDMFSAAKSLYSSILGIAIEEGKISSVDDNVVDYYPEMMDVHEG
;
A
#
# COMPACT_ATOMS: atom_id res chain seq x y z
N MET A 1 21.05 -13.46 22.85
CA MET A 1 19.74 -14.06 22.56
C MET A 1 18.74 -12.92 22.46
N SER A 2 18.45 -12.48 21.24
CA SER A 2 17.57 -11.34 20.99
C SER A 2 16.12 -11.78 21.12
N SER A 3 15.38 -11.12 22.00
CA SER A 3 13.95 -11.35 22.24
C SER A 3 13.16 -11.04 20.97
N VAL A 4 12.72 -12.08 20.26
CA VAL A 4 11.69 -11.97 19.22
C VAL A 4 10.41 -11.52 19.92
N GLN A 5 9.94 -10.30 19.61
CA GLN A 5 8.68 -9.80 20.15
C GLN A 5 7.54 -10.71 19.67
N ASN A 6 6.80 -11.25 20.63
CA ASN A 6 5.75 -12.24 20.44
C ASN A 6 4.56 -11.64 19.64
N CYS A 7 4.21 -12.24 18.49
CA CYS A 7 3.09 -11.82 17.65
C CYS A 7 1.70 -12.07 18.30
N ASP A 8 1.64 -12.75 19.44
CA ASP A 8 0.37 -13.13 20.09
C ASP A 8 -0.36 -11.99 20.82
N GLN A 9 0.26 -10.81 20.99
CA GLN A 9 -0.33 -9.71 21.77
C GLN A 9 -1.02 -8.64 20.91
N VAL A 10 -1.01 -8.80 19.59
CA VAL A 10 -1.79 -7.95 18.68
C VAL A 10 -2.72 -8.87 17.91
N PRO A 11 -4.06 -8.75 18.05
CA PRO A 11 -4.98 -9.54 17.26
C PRO A 11 -4.62 -9.38 15.78
N CYS A 12 -4.26 -10.48 15.13
CA CYS A 12 -4.14 -10.55 13.68
C CYS A 12 -5.56 -10.38 13.15
N ILE A 13 -5.93 -9.14 12.81
CA ILE A 13 -7.26 -8.89 12.27
C ILE A 13 -7.25 -9.44 10.85
N LYS A 14 -7.90 -10.58 10.68
CA LYS A 14 -7.91 -11.37 9.44
C LYS A 14 -8.79 -10.76 8.34
N ASP A 15 -9.56 -9.72 8.64
CA ASP A 15 -10.66 -9.27 7.77
C ASP A 15 -10.53 -7.82 7.27
N PHE A 16 -9.32 -7.29 7.06
CA PHE A 16 -9.18 -5.95 6.44
C PHE A 16 -8.73 -5.99 4.99
N PRO A 17 -9.23 -5.05 4.16
CA PRO A 17 -10.34 -4.11 4.41
C PRO A 17 -11.75 -4.66 4.03
N LYS A 18 -12.78 -4.43 4.87
CA LYS A 18 -14.22 -4.50 4.47
C LYS A 18 -14.67 -3.15 3.88
N GLU A 19 -15.97 -2.89 3.74
CA GLU A 19 -16.51 -1.61 3.21
C GLU A 19 -15.96 -0.34 3.90
N LYS A 20 -15.61 -0.43 5.19
CA LYS A 20 -15.00 0.66 5.95
C LYS A 20 -13.78 0.16 6.72
N TRP A 21 -12.75 0.99 6.77
CA TRP A 21 -11.58 0.76 7.63
C TRP A 21 -11.93 1.17 9.06
N PRO A 22 -11.82 0.28 10.07
CA PRO A 22 -12.05 0.69 11.44
C PRO A 22 -10.91 1.56 11.92
N ARG A 23 -11.26 2.48 12.80
CA ARG A 23 -10.33 3.47 13.35
C ARG A 23 -10.07 3.16 14.83
N LYS A 24 -8.87 3.49 15.27
CA LYS A 24 -8.52 3.54 16.69
C LYS A 24 -7.71 4.81 16.97
N PRO A 25 -7.79 5.35 18.19
CA PRO A 25 -6.90 6.42 18.62
C PRO A 25 -5.43 6.04 18.42
N THR A 26 -4.63 7.02 18.04
CA THR A 26 -3.18 6.85 17.80
C THR A 26 -2.46 6.25 19.01
N GLU A 27 -2.88 6.64 20.20
CA GLU A 27 -2.33 6.25 21.49
C GLU A 27 -2.55 4.74 21.75
N GLU A 28 -3.74 4.22 21.44
CA GLU A 28 -4.04 2.78 21.51
C GLU A 28 -3.24 1.97 20.47
N LEU A 29 -2.86 2.62 19.37
CA LEU A 29 -2.00 2.05 18.36
C LEU A 29 -0.52 2.29 18.66
N GLY A 30 -0.15 2.82 19.84
CA GLY A 30 1.23 3.09 20.22
C GLY A 30 1.94 4.12 19.34
N ILE A 31 1.19 5.04 18.72
CA ILE A 31 1.68 6.17 17.95
C ILE A 31 1.68 7.40 18.86
N ASP A 32 2.86 8.00 19.03
CA ASP A 32 3.02 9.23 19.79
C ASP A 32 2.33 10.40 19.07
N LYS A 33 1.34 10.99 19.73
CA LYS A 33 0.53 12.08 19.17
C LYS A 33 1.35 13.32 18.85
N SER A 34 2.32 13.67 19.69
CA SER A 34 3.14 14.88 19.52
C SER A 34 4.08 14.75 18.32
N LYS A 35 4.71 13.58 18.15
CA LYS A 35 5.55 13.31 16.97
C LYS A 35 4.73 13.24 15.69
N LEU A 36 3.54 12.65 15.75
CA LEU A 36 2.63 12.63 14.62
C LEU A 36 2.21 14.05 14.23
N GLN A 37 1.89 14.90 15.21
CA GLN A 37 1.56 16.30 14.97
C GLN A 37 2.71 17.05 14.28
N LEU A 38 3.94 16.86 14.77
CA LEU A 38 5.13 17.44 14.15
C LEU A 38 5.28 17.03 12.67
N ALA A 39 5.03 15.75 12.34
CA ALA A 39 5.09 15.25 10.97
C ALA A 39 4.01 15.87 10.07
N ILE A 40 2.79 16.05 10.59
CA ILE A 40 1.70 16.71 9.86
C ILE A 40 2.02 18.17 9.61
N ASP A 41 2.52 18.87 10.62
CA ASP A 41 2.84 20.30 10.50
C ASP A 41 3.97 20.52 9.49
N TRP A 42 4.98 19.64 9.51
CA TRP A 42 6.03 19.61 8.49
C TRP A 42 5.47 19.34 7.09
N LEU A 43 4.56 18.37 6.93
CA LEU A 43 3.93 18.07 5.65
C LEU A 43 3.15 19.27 5.11
N LYS A 44 2.33 19.91 5.95
CA LYS A 44 1.55 21.09 5.58
C LYS A 44 2.46 22.26 5.16
N GLY A 45 3.52 22.51 5.93
CA GLY A 45 4.49 23.56 5.62
C GLY A 45 5.22 23.33 4.30
N ASN A 46 5.55 22.08 3.98
CA ASN A 46 6.34 21.73 2.80
C ASN A 46 5.52 21.43 1.54
N ALA A 47 4.27 21.01 1.69
CA ALA A 47 3.40 20.74 0.56
C ALA A 47 2.95 22.02 -0.15
N GLY A 48 2.91 23.16 0.55
CA GLY A 48 2.36 24.40 0.00
C GLY A 48 0.91 24.19 -0.44
N GLU A 49 0.59 24.51 -1.69
CA GLU A 49 -0.75 24.29 -2.28
C GLU A 49 -0.91 22.93 -2.98
N LYS A 50 0.10 22.06 -2.92
CA LYS A 50 0.05 20.76 -3.59
C LYS A 50 -1.08 19.89 -3.04
N ARG A 51 -1.68 19.14 -3.95
CA ARG A 51 -2.76 18.21 -3.66
C ARG A 51 -2.19 16.91 -3.11
N TYR A 52 -2.68 16.43 -1.98
CA TYR A 52 -2.23 15.15 -1.42
C TYR A 52 -3.29 14.47 -0.56
N ARG A 53 -3.08 13.16 -0.37
CA ARG A 53 -3.76 12.32 0.61
C ARG A 53 -2.70 11.55 1.39
N LEU A 54 -2.75 11.62 2.72
CA LEU A 54 -1.92 10.84 3.63
C LEU A 54 -2.83 9.95 4.48
N VAL A 55 -2.51 8.67 4.52
CA VAL A 55 -3.23 7.67 5.33
C VAL A 55 -2.19 6.90 6.13
N VAL A 56 -2.42 6.71 7.43
CA VAL A 56 -1.57 5.86 8.27
C VAL A 56 -2.43 4.76 8.88
N ILE A 57 -2.05 3.52 8.60
CA ILE A 57 -2.69 2.32 9.12
C ILE A 57 -1.67 1.57 9.97
N ARG A 58 -2.07 1.15 11.17
CA ARG A 58 -1.23 0.32 12.06
C ARG A 58 -2.08 -0.74 12.73
N HIS A 59 -1.58 -1.98 12.77
CA HIS A 59 -2.29 -3.14 13.33
C HIS A 59 -3.68 -3.35 12.70
N GLY A 60 -3.81 -3.04 11.41
CA GLY A 60 -5.08 -3.14 10.69
C GLY A 60 -6.07 -2.01 10.98
N TYR A 61 -5.76 -1.04 11.84
CA TYR A 61 -6.63 0.10 12.11
C TYR A 61 -6.13 1.36 11.41
N LEU A 62 -7.07 2.13 10.87
CA LEU A 62 -6.82 3.45 10.36
C LEU A 62 -6.58 4.40 11.55
N ALA A 63 -5.32 4.78 11.74
CA ALA A 63 -4.93 5.70 12.80
C ALA A 63 -5.37 7.12 12.44
N VAL A 64 -5.07 7.55 11.22
CA VAL A 64 -5.23 8.93 10.76
C VAL A 64 -5.33 9.03 9.25
N GLU A 65 -6.02 10.07 8.79
CA GLU A 65 -6.18 10.43 7.39
C GLU A 65 -6.17 11.94 7.25
N TRP A 66 -5.38 12.47 6.31
CA TRP A 66 -5.36 13.88 5.93
C TRP A 66 -5.42 14.05 4.43
N ASN A 67 -6.16 15.06 4.00
CA ASN A 67 -6.37 15.38 2.60
C ASN A 67 -6.21 16.89 2.41
N GLN A 68 -5.56 17.28 1.32
CA GLN A 68 -5.45 18.67 0.90
C GLN A 68 -5.82 18.78 -0.57
N GLY A 69 -6.88 19.54 -0.86
CA GLY A 69 -7.33 19.80 -2.24
C GLY A 69 -7.80 18.55 -2.99
N VAL A 70 -8.18 17.48 -2.30
CA VAL A 70 -8.51 16.17 -2.89
C VAL A 70 -9.82 15.67 -2.30
N GLY A 71 -10.77 15.33 -3.17
CA GLY A 71 -12.07 14.79 -2.75
C GLY A 71 -12.00 13.31 -2.35
N PRO A 72 -12.90 12.79 -1.48
CA PRO A 72 -12.86 11.41 -1.01
C PRO A 72 -12.87 10.37 -2.14
N ASN A 73 -13.63 10.63 -3.21
CA ASN A 73 -13.78 9.74 -4.36
C ASN A 73 -12.83 10.06 -5.53
N GLU A 74 -11.92 11.01 -5.34
CA GLU A 74 -11.00 11.41 -6.38
C GLU A 74 -9.89 10.35 -6.57
N ARG A 75 -9.56 10.09 -7.84
CA ARG A 75 -8.55 9.10 -8.24
C ARG A 75 -7.23 9.80 -8.52
N PHE A 76 -6.13 9.12 -8.19
CA PHE A 76 -4.78 9.56 -8.49
C PHE A 76 -4.12 8.61 -9.47
N ASP A 77 -3.23 9.16 -10.30
CA ASP A 77 -2.27 8.36 -11.03
C ASP A 77 -1.30 7.71 -10.04
N MET A 78 -1.27 6.39 -10.02
CA MET A 78 -0.41 5.63 -9.12
C MET A 78 1.05 5.58 -9.60
N PHE A 79 1.30 5.90 -10.87
CA PHE A 79 2.62 5.79 -11.51
C PHE A 79 3.34 4.49 -11.11
N SER A 80 4.60 4.57 -10.69
CA SER A 80 5.39 3.41 -10.27
C SER A 80 4.89 2.72 -9.00
N ALA A 81 4.03 3.34 -8.18
CA ALA A 81 3.45 2.67 -7.02
C ALA A 81 2.54 1.50 -7.43
N ALA A 82 2.01 1.49 -8.67
CA ALA A 82 1.21 0.37 -9.18
C ALA A 82 2.03 -0.93 -9.41
N LYS A 83 3.36 -0.87 -9.48
CA LYS A 83 4.21 -2.05 -9.75
C LYS A 83 4.08 -3.13 -8.68
N SER A 84 3.92 -2.75 -7.41
CA SER A 84 3.70 -3.70 -6.32
C SER A 84 2.36 -4.43 -6.49
N LEU A 85 1.32 -3.74 -6.96
CA LEU A 85 0.03 -4.36 -7.27
C LEU A 85 0.16 -5.36 -8.42
N TYR A 86 0.86 -5.00 -9.50
CA TYR A 86 1.12 -5.92 -10.61
C TYR A 86 1.95 -7.14 -10.19
N SER A 87 2.90 -6.97 -9.26
CA SER A 87 3.67 -8.08 -8.70
C SER A 87 2.78 -9.03 -7.90
N SER A 88 1.84 -8.50 -7.11
CA SER A 88 0.85 -9.34 -6.40
C SER A 88 -0.08 -10.08 -7.37
N ILE A 89 -0.55 -9.41 -8.43
CA ILE A 89 -1.37 -10.05 -9.48
C ILE A 89 -0.60 -11.17 -10.18
N LEU A 90 0.69 -10.96 -10.48
CA LEU A 90 1.56 -12.00 -11.03
C LEU A 90 1.68 -13.20 -10.09
N GLY A 91 1.88 -12.97 -8.79
CA GLY A 91 1.90 -14.04 -7.79
C GLY A 91 0.59 -14.85 -7.74
N ILE A 92 -0.56 -14.17 -7.80
CA ILE A 92 -1.88 -14.82 -7.87
C ILE A 92 -2.01 -15.64 -9.16
N ALA A 93 -1.59 -15.10 -10.31
CA ALA A 93 -1.64 -15.82 -11.58
C ALA A 93 -0.80 -17.11 -11.56
N ILE A 94 0.34 -17.10 -10.85
CA ILE A 94 1.16 -18.29 -10.65
C ILE A 94 0.45 -19.29 -9.72
N GLU A 95 -0.09 -18.83 -8.59
CA GLU A 95 -0.85 -19.67 -7.65
C GLU A 95 -2.05 -20.35 -8.32
N GLU A 96 -2.73 -19.65 -9.23
CA GLU A 96 -3.86 -20.17 -10.02
C GLU A 96 -3.44 -21.03 -11.22
N GLY A 97 -2.13 -21.24 -11.45
CA GLY A 97 -1.60 -22.02 -12.56
C GLY A 97 -1.82 -21.39 -13.95
N LYS A 98 -2.06 -20.07 -14.01
CA LYS A 98 -2.13 -19.31 -15.28
C LYS A 98 -0.74 -19.06 -15.85
N ILE A 99 0.25 -18.94 -14.97
CA ILE A 99 1.69 -18.93 -15.28
C ILE A 99 2.30 -20.08 -14.48
N SER A 100 3.08 -20.93 -15.14
CA SER A 100 3.58 -22.17 -14.52
C SER A 100 4.75 -21.90 -13.57
N SER A 101 5.65 -21.00 -13.93
CA SER A 101 6.81 -20.63 -13.12
C SER A 101 7.21 -19.16 -13.31
N VAL A 102 7.92 -18.61 -12.32
CA VAL A 102 8.63 -17.33 -12.44
C VAL A 102 9.81 -17.39 -13.42
N ASP A 103 10.29 -18.60 -13.72
CA ASP A 103 11.41 -18.85 -14.62
C ASP A 103 10.96 -19.10 -16.08
N ASP A 104 9.65 -19.12 -16.35
CA ASP A 104 9.14 -19.33 -17.70
C ASP A 104 9.55 -18.18 -18.63
N ASN A 105 9.71 -18.48 -19.91
CA ASN A 105 10.00 -17.42 -20.87
C ASN A 105 8.75 -16.59 -21.08
N VAL A 106 8.91 -15.27 -21.12
CA VAL A 106 7.79 -14.35 -21.39
C VAL A 106 7.09 -14.63 -22.72
N VAL A 107 7.84 -15.13 -23.71
CA VAL A 107 7.34 -15.46 -25.05
C VAL A 107 6.38 -16.65 -25.06
N ASP A 108 6.39 -17.47 -24.02
CA ASP A 108 5.44 -18.58 -23.87
C ASP A 108 4.02 -18.05 -23.58
N TYR A 109 3.90 -16.80 -23.11
CA TYR A 109 2.64 -16.11 -22.78
C TYR A 109 2.35 -14.88 -23.64
N TYR A 110 3.39 -14.23 -24.15
CA TYR A 110 3.30 -13.02 -24.96
C TYR A 110 4.29 -13.08 -26.14
N PRO A 111 3.97 -13.88 -27.19
CA PRO A 111 4.87 -14.15 -28.30
C PRO A 111 5.30 -12.90 -29.07
N GLU A 112 4.45 -11.88 -29.12
CA GLU A 112 4.70 -10.61 -29.81
C GLU A 112 5.90 -9.83 -29.21
N MET A 113 6.37 -10.20 -28.01
CA MET A 113 7.58 -9.59 -27.43
C MET A 113 8.84 -9.84 -28.26
N MET A 114 8.81 -10.87 -29.12
CA MET A 114 9.90 -11.15 -30.06
C MET A 114 9.81 -10.34 -31.35
N ASP A 115 8.72 -9.62 -31.58
CA ASP A 115 8.53 -8.84 -32.79
C ASP A 115 9.48 -7.64 -32.79
N VAL A 116 10.47 -7.67 -33.66
CA VAL A 116 11.33 -6.53 -33.94
C VAL A 116 10.69 -5.75 -35.08
N HIS A 117 10.07 -4.63 -34.77
CA HIS A 117 9.57 -3.71 -35.82
C HIS A 117 10.77 -3.02 -36.47
N GLU A 118 10.76 -2.93 -37.81
CA GLU A 118 11.72 -2.09 -38.53
C GLU A 118 11.54 -0.63 -38.07
N GLY A 119 12.64 -0.01 -37.65
CA GLY A 119 12.68 1.39 -37.19
C GLY A 119 12.57 2.39 -38.33
#